data_AF-A0A420J039-F1
#
_entry.id   AF-A0A420J039-F1
#
_cell.length_a   1.000
_cell.length_b   1.000
_cell.length_c   1.000
_cell.angle_alpha   90.00
_cell.angle_beta   90.00
_cell.angle_gamma   90.00
#
_symmetry.space_group_name_H-M   'P 1'
#
loop_
_entity.id
_entity.type
_entity.pdbx_description
1 polymer ?
#
loop_
_entity_poly.entity_id
_entity_poly.type
_entity_poly.pdbx_seq_one_letter_code
_entity_poly.pdbx_strand_id
1 'polypeptide(L)'
;MSNTESPEFMPWTIKDVSTSTSTQIARYIEERIQVYVEDNISGRELHELWTLDFESFSSVEYKKTTAQTKALRDFLRSRNVFIPRKGHSIANELLKAQTISWARMPDEYLHEVDEKHRPINLSS
;
A
#
# COMPACT_ATOMS: atom_id res chain seq x y z
N MET A 1 12.50 31.60 -10.37
CA MET A 1 11.61 30.42 -10.38
C MET A 1 12.51 29.22 -10.17
N SER A 2 12.52 28.68 -8.96
CA SER A 2 13.35 27.53 -8.63
C SER A 2 12.65 26.31 -9.22
N ASN A 3 13.19 25.74 -10.30
CA ASN A 3 12.83 24.40 -10.72
C ASN A 3 13.35 23.45 -9.64
N THR A 4 12.56 23.23 -8.59
CA THR A 4 12.71 22.01 -7.80
C THR A 4 12.25 20.87 -8.71
N GLU A 5 13.19 20.30 -9.45
CA GLU A 5 13.06 18.92 -9.92
C GLU A 5 12.67 18.11 -8.69
N SER A 6 11.43 17.66 -8.64
CA SER A 6 11.05 16.61 -7.71
C SER A 6 12.00 15.46 -8.01
N PRO A 7 12.78 14.95 -7.03
CA PRO A 7 13.68 13.85 -7.30
C PRO A 7 12.88 12.73 -7.95
N GLU A 8 13.31 12.33 -9.15
CA GLU A 8 12.71 11.20 -9.87
C GLU A 8 12.64 10.03 -8.89
N PHE A 9 11.42 9.59 -8.59
CA PHE A 9 11.23 8.59 -7.55
C PHE A 9 11.89 7.28 -7.99
N MET A 10 12.87 6.82 -7.20
CA MET A 10 13.52 5.53 -7.42
C MET A 10 12.98 4.51 -6.41
N PRO A 11 12.31 3.44 -6.86
CA PRO A 11 11.95 2.32 -6.01
C PRO A 11 13.18 1.74 -5.29
N TRP A 12 12.98 1.27 -4.07
CA TRP A 12 14.06 0.60 -3.33
C TRP A 12 14.52 -0.67 -4.01
N THR A 13 15.84 -0.86 -4.07
CA THR A 13 16.44 -2.11 -4.52
C THR A 13 16.37 -3.18 -3.44
N ILE A 14 16.59 -4.44 -3.81
CA ILE A 14 16.70 -5.57 -2.87
C ILE A 14 17.73 -5.28 -1.76
N LYS A 15 18.82 -4.59 -2.08
CA LYS A 15 19.86 -4.23 -1.11
C LYS A 15 19.35 -3.20 -0.10
N ASP A 16 18.62 -2.18 -0.56
CA ASP A 16 18.05 -1.14 0.31
C ASP A 16 17.03 -1.76 1.27
N VAL A 17 16.14 -2.61 0.73
CA VAL A 17 15.10 -3.32 1.50
C VAL A 17 15.71 -4.23 2.57
N SER A 18 16.69 -5.06 2.20
CA SER A 18 17.27 -6.07 3.10
C SER A 18 18.12 -5.50 4.22
N THR A 19 18.74 -4.33 4.02
CA THR A 19 19.57 -3.65 5.02
C THR A 19 18.81 -2.63 5.86
N SER A 20 17.57 -2.33 5.49
CA SER A 20 16.74 -1.35 6.20
C SER A 20 16.17 -1.88 7.52
N THR A 21 16.13 -0.96 8.49
CA THR A 21 15.44 -1.14 9.77
C THR A 21 13.91 -1.09 9.60
N SER A 22 13.18 -1.58 10.60
CA SER A 22 11.70 -1.48 10.61
C SER A 22 11.23 -0.02 10.52
N THR A 23 11.91 0.92 11.18
CA THR A 23 11.56 2.35 11.13
C THR A 23 11.74 2.94 9.72
N GLN A 24 12.79 2.55 9.01
CA GLN A 24 13.02 3.01 7.63
C GLN A 24 11.96 2.43 6.68
N ILE A 25 11.65 1.14 6.82
CA ILE A 25 10.59 0.49 6.04
C ILE A 25 9.23 1.14 6.32
N ALA A 26 8.93 1.44 7.57
CA ALA A 26 7.68 2.09 7.97
C ALA A 26 7.55 3.46 7.32
N ARG A 27 8.62 4.27 7.37
CA ARG A 27 8.65 5.58 6.73
C ARG A 27 8.46 5.50 5.22
N TYR A 28 9.13 4.56 4.56
CA TYR A 28 8.99 4.35 3.12
C TYR A 28 7.53 4.04 2.74
N ILE A 29 6.86 3.15 3.49
CA ILE A 29 5.45 2.85 3.28
C ILE A 29 4.57 4.11 3.42
N GLU A 30 4.81 4.90 4.47
CA GLU A 30 4.06 6.12 4.75
C GLU A 30 4.27 7.19 3.66
N GLU A 31 5.51 7.37 3.20
CA GLU A 31 5.87 8.30 2.11
C GLU A 31 5.18 7.91 0.80
N ARG A 32 5.15 6.62 0.44
CA ARG A 32 4.44 6.17 -0.78
C ARG A 32 2.94 6.39 -0.69
N ILE A 33 2.33 6.08 0.45
CA ILE A 33 0.90 6.36 0.67
C ILE A 33 0.61 7.86 0.48
N GLN A 34 1.47 8.74 1.00
CA GLN A 34 1.31 10.18 0.87
C GLN A 34 1.36 10.63 -0.60
N VAL A 35 2.32 10.14 -1.37
CA VAL A 35 2.41 10.43 -2.82
C VAL A 35 1.14 10.00 -3.55
N TYR A 36 0.65 8.78 -3.31
CA TYR A 36 -0.58 8.30 -3.93
C TYR A 36 -1.81 9.15 -3.56
N VAL A 37 -1.83 9.72 -2.34
CA VAL A 37 -2.89 10.62 -1.88
C VAL A 37 -2.81 11.97 -2.61
N GLU A 38 -1.62 12.57 -2.66
CA GLU A 38 -1.38 13.88 -3.28
C GLU A 38 -1.72 13.87 -4.76
N ASP A 39 -1.35 12.80 -5.47
CA ASP A 39 -1.62 12.62 -6.89
C ASP A 39 -3.01 12.00 -7.17
N ASN A 40 -3.80 11.73 -6.12
CA ASN A 40 -5.14 11.13 -6.20
C ASN A 40 -5.21 9.81 -7.01
N ILE A 41 -4.18 8.99 -6.90
CA ILE A 41 -3.98 7.76 -7.69
C ILE A 41 -4.98 6.68 -7.23
N SER A 42 -5.54 5.92 -8.17
CA SER A 42 -6.48 4.83 -7.87
C SER A 42 -6.54 3.73 -8.93
N GLY A 43 -7.20 2.62 -8.61
CA GLY A 43 -7.51 1.55 -9.54
C GLY A 43 -6.27 0.90 -10.14
N ARG A 44 -6.25 0.79 -11.47
CA ARG A 44 -5.16 0.14 -12.22
C ARG A 44 -3.82 0.86 -12.05
N GLU A 45 -3.85 2.19 -12.16
CA GLU A 45 -2.64 3.02 -12.04
C GLU A 45 -1.98 2.84 -10.68
N LEU A 46 -2.79 2.83 -9.60
CA LEU A 46 -2.28 2.57 -8.27
C LEU A 46 -1.68 1.16 -8.14
N HIS A 47 -2.31 0.14 -8.74
CA HIS A 47 -1.78 -1.22 -8.71
C HIS A 47 -0.43 -1.34 -9.41
N GLU A 48 -0.26 -0.70 -10.56
CA GLU A 48 0.99 -0.69 -11.31
C GLU A 48 2.10 0.03 -10.53
N LEU A 49 1.83 1.24 -10.02
CA LEU A 49 2.81 2.01 -9.24
C LEU A 49 3.18 1.32 -7.92
N TRP A 50 2.20 0.83 -7.16
CA TRP A 50 2.46 0.08 -5.93
C TRP A 50 3.28 -1.19 -6.20
N THR A 51 3.03 -1.88 -7.30
CA THR A 51 3.83 -3.07 -7.66
C THR A 51 5.28 -2.70 -7.91
N LEU A 52 5.55 -1.58 -8.60
CA LEU A 52 6.91 -1.08 -8.84
C LEU A 52 7.60 -0.61 -7.56
N ASP A 53 6.92 0.22 -6.76
CA ASP A 53 7.48 0.80 -5.55
C ASP A 53 7.90 -0.25 -4.52
N PHE A 54 7.21 -1.39 -4.51
CA PHE A 54 7.41 -2.48 -3.57
C PHE A 54 7.86 -3.78 -4.25
N GLU A 55 8.41 -3.72 -5.46
CA GLU A 55 8.84 -4.90 -6.22
C GLU A 55 9.89 -5.73 -5.44
N SER A 56 10.81 -5.03 -4.76
CA SER A 56 11.86 -5.66 -3.96
C SER A 56 11.41 -6.12 -2.57
N PHE A 57 10.16 -5.88 -2.17
CA PHE A 57 9.65 -6.25 -0.85
C PHE A 57 9.23 -7.72 -0.80
N SER A 58 9.49 -8.37 0.33
CA SER A 58 8.98 -9.71 0.62
C SER A 58 8.04 -9.72 1.83
N SER A 59 7.48 -10.89 2.13
CA SER A 59 6.69 -11.05 3.36
C SER A 59 7.48 -10.73 4.64
N VAL A 60 8.81 -10.83 4.61
CA VAL A 60 9.68 -10.55 5.77
C VAL A 60 9.62 -9.06 6.12
N GLU A 61 9.79 -8.18 5.13
CA GLU A 61 9.80 -6.74 5.37
C GLU A 61 8.43 -6.21 5.75
N TYR A 62 7.37 -6.69 5.10
CA TYR A 62 6.01 -6.35 5.51
C TYR A 62 5.69 -6.78 6.95
N LYS A 63 6.25 -7.89 7.44
CA LYS A 63 6.05 -8.34 8.84
C LYS A 63 6.80 -7.48 9.85
N LYS A 64 7.94 -6.87 9.48
CA LYS A 64 8.68 -5.93 10.35
C LYS A 64 7.85 -4.71 10.74
N THR A 65 6.86 -4.35 9.92
CA THR A 65 6.07 -3.12 10.07
C THR A 65 4.56 -3.39 9.98
N THR A 66 4.06 -4.31 10.82
CA THR A 66 2.66 -4.80 10.74
C THR A 66 1.62 -3.67 10.71
N ALA A 67 1.81 -2.59 11.47
CA ALA A 67 0.89 -1.45 11.50
C ALA A 67 0.85 -0.70 10.16
N GLN A 68 2.01 -0.35 9.59
CA GLN A 68 2.13 0.32 8.29
C GLN A 68 1.70 -0.58 7.14
N THR A 69 2.03 -1.86 7.20
CA THR A 69 1.58 -2.87 6.23
C THR A 69 0.05 -2.97 6.22
N LYS A 70 -0.59 -2.92 7.40
CA LYS A 70 -2.05 -2.84 7.51
C LYS A 70 -2.60 -1.53 6.91
N ALA A 71 -1.96 -0.41 7.20
CA ALA A 71 -2.34 0.90 6.66
C ALA A 71 -2.27 0.92 5.12
N LEU A 72 -1.19 0.40 4.53
CA LEU A 72 -1.01 0.27 3.09
C LEU A 72 -2.10 -0.59 2.45
N ARG A 73 -2.34 -1.80 2.98
CA ARG A 73 -3.44 -2.67 2.49
C ARG A 73 -4.75 -1.90 2.48
N ASP A 74 -5.06 -1.25 3.58
CA ASP A 74 -6.36 -0.63 3.71
C ASP A 74 -6.51 0.64 2.85
N PHE A 75 -5.42 1.36 2.59
CA PHE A 75 -5.36 2.44 1.60
C PHE A 75 -5.58 1.91 0.18
N LEU A 76 -4.84 0.88 -0.23
CA LEU A 76 -5.00 0.24 -1.53
C LEU A 76 -6.45 -0.17 -1.78
N ARG A 77 -7.09 -0.75 -0.76
CA ARG A 77 -8.50 -1.10 -0.79
C ARG A 77 -9.44 0.09 -0.96
N SER A 78 -9.21 1.20 -0.24
CA SER A 78 -10.04 2.40 -0.39
C SER A 78 -9.92 3.03 -1.78
N ARG A 79 -8.82 2.73 -2.49
CA ARG A 79 -8.52 3.18 -3.84
C ARG A 79 -8.75 2.10 -4.90
N ASN A 80 -9.64 1.13 -4.64
CA ASN A 80 -10.10 0.14 -5.61
C ASN A 80 -9.02 -0.88 -6.07
N VAL A 81 -8.07 -1.19 -5.20
CA VAL A 81 -7.12 -2.31 -5.34
C VAL A 81 -7.48 -3.41 -4.35
N PHE A 82 -7.86 -4.59 -4.85
CA PHE A 82 -8.37 -5.66 -3.99
C PHE A 82 -7.26 -6.45 -3.31
N ILE A 83 -7.26 -6.44 -1.97
CA ILE A 83 -6.41 -7.29 -1.14
C ILE A 83 -7.28 -7.94 -0.05
N PRO A 84 -7.36 -9.27 0.04
CA PRO A 84 -8.21 -9.96 0.99
C PRO A 84 -7.91 -9.63 2.46
N ARG A 85 -8.95 -9.69 3.32
CA ARG A 85 -8.82 -9.60 4.78
C ARG A 85 -8.77 -10.94 5.50
N LYS A 86 -9.09 -12.05 4.82
CA LYS A 86 -9.36 -13.35 5.45
C LYS A 86 -8.21 -14.35 5.29
N GLY A 87 -8.00 -15.17 6.34
CA GLY A 87 -7.33 -16.47 6.27
C GLY A 87 -5.79 -16.49 6.21
N HIS A 88 -5.11 -15.34 6.06
CA HIS A 88 -3.65 -15.30 5.92
C HIS A 88 -3.02 -14.06 6.57
N SER A 89 -1.69 -14.05 6.68
CA SER A 89 -0.91 -12.86 7.06
C SER A 89 -1.08 -11.74 6.04
N ILE A 90 -1.32 -10.50 6.48
CA ILE A 90 -1.44 -9.30 5.62
C ILE A 90 -0.25 -9.18 4.67
N ALA A 91 0.95 -9.47 5.16
CA ALA A 91 2.18 -9.46 4.39
C ALA A 91 2.16 -10.43 3.19
N ASN A 92 1.58 -11.61 3.38
CA ASN A 92 1.48 -12.60 2.30
C ASN A 92 0.40 -12.20 1.29
N GLU A 93 -0.70 -11.60 1.75
CA GLU A 93 -1.77 -11.15 0.87
C GLU A 93 -1.34 -9.97 -0.01
N LEU A 94 -0.52 -9.05 0.52
CA LEU A 94 0.13 -8.01 -0.29
C LEU A 94 1.01 -8.62 -1.37
N LEU A 95 1.88 -9.57 -1.00
CA LEU A 95 2.78 -10.22 -1.97
C LEU A 95 2.01 -10.95 -3.07
N LYS A 96 0.96 -11.69 -2.73
CA LYS A 96 0.09 -12.32 -3.73
C LYS A 96 -0.55 -11.29 -4.64
N ALA A 97 -1.07 -10.20 -4.08
CA ALA A 97 -1.73 -9.14 -4.84
C ALA A 97 -0.78 -8.39 -5.81
N GLN A 98 0.54 -8.38 -5.55
CA GLN A 98 1.54 -7.86 -6.49
C GLN A 98 1.72 -8.78 -7.69
N THR A 99 1.57 -10.09 -7.52
CA THR A 99 1.83 -11.10 -8.57
C THR A 99 0.64 -11.39 -9.48
N ILE A 100 -0.55 -10.88 -9.14
CA ILE A 100 -1.76 -11.08 -9.94
C ILE A 100 -1.98 -9.91 -10.90
N SER A 101 -2.61 -10.19 -12.04
CA SER A 101 -3.10 -9.14 -12.93
C SER A 101 -4.12 -8.26 -12.20
N TRP A 102 -4.06 -6.96 -12.43
CA TRP A 102 -5.03 -6.03 -11.85
C TRP A 102 -6.47 -6.43 -12.19
N ALA A 103 -7.31 -6.42 -11.16
CA ALA A 103 -8.75 -6.47 -11.28
C ALA A 103 -9.37 -5.43 -10.34
N ARG A 104 -10.49 -4.84 -10.79
CA ARG A 104 -11.31 -3.98 -9.95
C ARG A 104 -11.74 -4.74 -8.69
N MET A 105 -11.89 -4.02 -7.57
CA MET A 105 -12.46 -4.60 -6.36
C MET A 105 -13.88 -5.13 -6.63
N PRO A 106 -14.15 -6.42 -6.32
CA PRO A 106 -15.50 -6.96 -6.48
C PRO A 106 -16.50 -6.26 -5.55
N ASP A 107 -17.73 -6.08 -6.03
CA ASP A 107 -18.79 -5.36 -5.30
C ASP A 107 -19.09 -5.98 -3.93
N GLU A 108 -18.97 -7.31 -3.82
CA GLU A 108 -19.14 -8.04 -2.57
C GLU A 108 -18.15 -7.63 -1.48
N TYR A 109 -17.03 -6.97 -1.79
CA TYR A 109 -16.04 -6.51 -0.80
C TYR A 109 -16.07 -5.01 -0.53
N LEU A 110 -16.94 -4.26 -1.23
CA LEU A 110 -17.06 -2.80 -1.03
C LEU A 110 -17.53 -2.47 0.40
N HIS A 111 -18.44 -3.25 0.96
CA HIS A 111 -18.92 -3.06 2.33
C HIS A 111 -17.79 -3.09 3.38
N GLU A 112 -16.76 -3.92 3.19
CA GLU A 112 -15.61 -3.99 4.11
C GLU A 112 -14.71 -2.73 4.04
N VAL A 113 -14.74 -2.03 2.89
CA VAL A 113 -14.06 -0.74 2.72
C VAL A 113 -14.87 0.35 3.41
N ASP A 114 -16.17 0.38 3.17
CA ASP A 114 -17.09 1.33 3.79
C ASP A 114 -17.05 1.24 5.31
N GLU A 115 -17.11 0.03 5.88
CA GLU A 115 -17.01 -0.17 7.33
C GLU A 115 -15.72 0.38 7.93
N LYS A 116 -14.58 0.24 7.24
CA LYS A 116 -13.31 0.73 7.75
C LYS A 116 -13.18 2.24 7.70
N HIS A 117 -13.73 2.86 6.66
CA HIS A 117 -13.65 4.31 6.46
C HIS A 117 -14.89 5.03 6.96
N ARG A 118 -15.85 4.28 7.54
CA ARG A 118 -17.04 4.82 8.15
C ARG A 118 -16.63 5.81 9.25
N PRO A 119 -17.18 7.04 9.24
CA PRO A 119 -17.02 7.94 10.37
C PRO A 119 -17.46 7.23 11.63
N ILE A 120 -16.64 7.25 12.67
CA ILE A 120 -17.08 6.86 14.01
C ILE A 120 -18.14 7.91 14.37
N ASN A 121 -19.41 7.54 14.29
CA ASN A 121 -20.47 8.34 14.89
C ASN A 121 -20.18 8.37 16.39
N LEU A 122 -19.46 9.40 16.84
CA LEU A 122 -19.47 9.85 18.21
C LEU A 122 -20.83 10.49 18.43
N SER A 123 -21.86 9.66 18.58
CA SER A 123 -23.12 10.10 19.15
C SER A 123 -22.80 10.64 20.55
N SER A 124 -22.92 11.96 20.70
CA SER A 124 -22.90 12.68 21.97
C SER A 124 -24.10 12.31 22.83
#